data_AF-A0A357F0Z5-F1
#
_entry.id   AF-A0A357F0Z5-F1
#
_cell.length_a   1.000
_cell.length_b   1.000
_cell.length_c   1.000
_cell.angle_alpha   90.00
_cell.angle_beta   90.00
_cell.angle_gamma   90.00
#
_symmetry.space_group_name_H-M   'P 1'
#
loop_
_entity.id
_entity.type
_entity.pdbx_description
1 polymer ?
#
loop_
_entity_poly.entity_id
_entity_poly.type
_entity_poly.pdbx_seq_one_letter_code
_entity_poly.pdbx_strand_id
1 'polypeptide(L)'
;MYQKHPSKKLNELFQEKPYQGVSPEKAKFLFVGLDANYAENIESQNIFDKVVEYHSDGVSFWQKYKVHHPFLLNEYRGDGKKYHKNFARIGFQEKDANSISFIEILPFPTVGRNKLEKSDLSGNHLSQINDWIMNSDVKFVFISSGVANLMRKSKQFSWLPEKPKEQFKNLRMYRQGENKFVFSHLHFSNYGKFEKQMLLEAETIRELIKY
;
A
#
# COMPACT_ATOMS: atom_id res chain seq x y z
N MET A 1 2.73 2.91 -20.79
CA MET A 1 2.25 1.53 -20.59
C MET A 1 3.10 0.94 -19.49
N TYR A 2 2.51 0.17 -18.58
CA TYR A 2 3.28 -0.48 -17.54
C TYR A 2 3.81 -1.82 -18.04
N GLN A 3 4.87 -2.31 -17.41
CA GLN A 3 5.41 -3.64 -17.65
C GLN A 3 5.85 -4.25 -16.33
N LYS A 4 5.93 -5.58 -16.28
CA LYS A 4 6.61 -6.27 -15.18
C LYS A 4 8.07 -5.78 -15.13
N HIS A 5 8.59 -5.55 -13.92
CA HIS A 5 9.93 -5.00 -13.75
C HIS A 5 11.00 -5.96 -14.31
N PRO A 6 12.08 -5.48 -14.97
CA PRO A 6 13.10 -6.36 -15.55
C PRO A 6 14.00 -7.09 -14.52
N SER A 7 14.20 -6.48 -13.34
CA SER A 7 14.93 -7.08 -12.22
C SER A 7 14.44 -8.49 -11.87
N LYS A 8 15.27 -9.51 -12.11
CA LYS A 8 14.97 -10.89 -11.68
C LYS A 8 14.83 -10.95 -10.15
N LYS A 9 15.72 -10.28 -9.42
CA LYS A 9 15.74 -10.31 -7.96
C LYS A 9 14.48 -9.71 -7.33
N LEU A 10 14.00 -8.55 -7.83
CA LEU A 10 12.75 -7.96 -7.34
C LEU A 10 11.55 -8.84 -7.64
N ASN A 11 11.52 -9.49 -8.82
CA ASN A 11 10.42 -10.39 -9.13
C ASN A 11 10.39 -11.61 -8.22
N GLU A 12 11.54 -12.21 -7.90
CA GLU A 12 11.64 -13.32 -6.95
C GLU A 12 11.14 -12.91 -5.56
N LEU A 13 11.58 -11.73 -5.09
CA LEU A 13 11.16 -11.15 -3.82
C LEU A 13 9.64 -11.00 -3.72
N PHE A 14 8.98 -10.46 -4.75
CA PHE A 14 7.53 -10.29 -4.77
C PHE A 14 6.76 -11.60 -5.00
N GLN A 15 7.35 -12.58 -5.70
CA GLN A 15 6.76 -13.91 -5.84
C GLN A 15 6.71 -14.65 -4.50
N GLU A 16 7.77 -14.55 -3.70
CA GLU A 16 7.82 -15.13 -2.36
C GLU A 16 6.93 -14.37 -1.37
N LYS A 17 6.93 -13.04 -1.47
CA LYS A 17 6.27 -12.14 -0.53
C LYS A 17 5.61 -10.98 -1.27
N PRO A 18 4.35 -11.11 -1.74
CA PRO A 18 3.66 -10.10 -2.55
C PRO A 18 3.10 -8.95 -1.70
N TYR A 19 3.80 -8.57 -0.64
CA TYR A 19 3.45 -7.53 0.32
C TYR A 19 4.71 -6.95 0.94
N GLN A 20 4.59 -5.75 1.52
CA GLN A 20 5.69 -5.06 2.19
C GLN A 20 5.29 -4.71 3.63
N GLY A 21 6.26 -4.72 4.56
CA GLY A 21 5.99 -4.61 5.99
C GLY A 21 5.74 -5.97 6.65
N VAL A 22 4.85 -6.01 7.64
CA VAL A 22 4.42 -7.26 8.31
C VAL A 22 3.47 -8.07 7.41
N SER A 23 3.33 -9.37 7.65
CA SER A 23 2.30 -10.18 6.97
C SER A 23 0.91 -9.54 7.12
N PRO A 24 0.12 -9.42 6.04
CA PRO A 24 -1.25 -8.88 6.11
C PRO A 24 -2.11 -9.58 7.16
N GLU A 25 -1.90 -10.88 7.42
CA GLU A 25 -2.64 -11.64 8.43
C GLU A 25 -2.42 -11.14 9.85
N LYS A 26 -1.25 -10.55 10.13
CA LYS A 26 -0.85 -10.04 11.45
C LYS A 26 -0.92 -8.52 11.53
N ALA A 27 -1.24 -7.85 10.43
CA ALA A 27 -1.29 -6.40 10.38
C ALA A 27 -2.54 -5.88 11.09
N LYS A 28 -2.42 -4.70 11.71
CA LYS A 28 -3.56 -3.92 12.20
C LYS A 28 -4.04 -2.91 11.16
N PHE A 29 -3.09 -2.35 10.40
CA PHE A 29 -3.30 -1.39 9.33
C PHE A 29 -2.87 -2.00 8.00
N LEU A 30 -3.77 -2.00 7.02
CA LEU A 30 -3.53 -2.52 5.68
C LEU A 30 -3.77 -1.43 4.63
N PHE A 31 -2.74 -1.12 3.85
CA PHE A 31 -2.82 -0.18 2.74
C PHE A 31 -2.84 -0.95 1.41
N VAL A 32 -3.86 -0.71 0.59
CA VAL A 32 -4.04 -1.40 -0.70
C VAL A 32 -3.78 -0.43 -1.86
N GLY A 33 -2.70 -0.68 -2.60
CA GLY A 33 -2.30 0.09 -3.77
C GLY A 33 -2.56 -0.64 -5.09
N LEU A 34 -2.08 -0.03 -6.19
CA LEU A 34 -2.21 -0.58 -7.54
C LEU A 34 -1.09 -1.60 -7.84
N ASP A 35 0.13 -1.23 -7.55
CA ASP A 35 1.35 -1.91 -7.95
C ASP A 35 2.57 -1.32 -7.24
N ALA A 36 3.62 -2.12 -7.09
CA ALA A 36 4.90 -1.66 -6.59
C ALA A 36 5.78 -1.18 -7.76
N ASN A 37 5.72 0.11 -8.06
CA ASN A 37 6.43 0.72 -9.17
C ASN A 37 7.86 1.11 -8.77
N TYR A 38 8.86 0.59 -9.50
CA TYR A 38 10.27 0.93 -9.31
C TYR A 38 10.84 1.56 -10.58
N ALA A 39 11.94 2.32 -10.42
CA ALA A 39 12.71 2.79 -11.56
C ALA A 39 13.33 1.59 -12.28
N GLU A 40 13.28 1.56 -13.61
CA GLU A 40 13.77 0.44 -14.42
C GLU A 40 15.23 0.06 -14.11
N ASN A 41 16.06 1.06 -13.81
CA ASN A 41 17.47 0.89 -13.46
C ASN A 41 17.72 0.78 -11.94
N ILE A 42 16.71 0.49 -11.11
CA ILE A 42 16.87 0.47 -9.64
C ILE A 42 17.99 -0.48 -9.18
N GLU A 43 18.23 -1.60 -9.88
CA GLU A 43 19.28 -2.57 -9.55
C GLU A 43 20.69 -1.98 -9.61
N SER A 44 20.93 -1.00 -10.48
CA SER A 44 22.24 -0.36 -10.62
C SER A 44 22.40 0.85 -9.69
N GLN A 45 21.38 1.20 -8.91
CA GLN A 45 21.44 2.31 -7.96
C GLN A 45 21.95 1.84 -6.60
N ASN A 46 22.72 2.68 -5.91
CA ASN A 46 23.26 2.40 -4.57
C ASN A 46 22.20 2.07 -3.51
N ILE A 47 20.92 2.41 -3.75
CA ILE A 47 19.81 2.09 -2.85
C ILE A 47 19.38 0.62 -2.93
N PHE A 48 19.78 -0.12 -3.97
CA PHE A 48 19.16 -1.41 -4.30
C PHE A 48 19.28 -2.43 -3.16
N ASP A 49 20.44 -2.50 -2.51
CA ASP A 49 20.64 -3.38 -1.36
C ASP A 49 19.67 -3.05 -0.21
N LYS A 50 19.32 -1.77 -0.03
CA LYS A 50 18.30 -1.34 0.95
C LYS A 50 16.89 -1.72 0.53
N VAL A 51 16.60 -1.74 -0.77
CA VAL A 51 15.32 -2.26 -1.31
C VAL A 51 15.22 -3.76 -1.06
N VAL A 52 16.29 -4.52 -1.29
CA VAL A 52 16.33 -5.96 -1.01
C VAL A 52 16.20 -6.24 0.49
N GLU A 53 16.94 -5.51 1.33
CA GLU A 53 16.84 -5.58 2.81
C GLU A 53 15.40 -5.31 3.28
N TYR A 54 14.80 -4.23 2.79
CA TYR A 54 13.42 -3.84 3.11
C TYR A 54 12.38 -4.88 2.69
N HIS A 55 12.50 -5.46 1.49
CA HIS A 55 11.51 -6.44 1.04
C HIS A 55 11.61 -7.73 1.85
N SER A 56 12.84 -8.18 2.12
CA SER A 56 13.11 -9.38 2.92
C SER A 56 12.50 -9.24 4.32
N ASP A 57 12.78 -8.13 5.01
CA ASP A 57 12.19 -7.84 6.32
C ASP A 57 11.94 -6.34 6.52
N GLY A 58 10.75 -5.89 6.12
CA GLY A 58 10.35 -4.48 6.23
C GLY A 58 10.20 -3.99 7.67
N VAL A 59 9.91 -4.90 8.61
CA VAL A 59 9.77 -4.56 10.03
C VAL A 59 11.14 -4.26 10.61
N SER A 60 12.10 -5.17 10.43
CA SER A 60 13.48 -4.97 10.89
C SER A 60 14.13 -3.77 10.19
N PHE A 61 13.87 -3.58 8.89
CA PHE A 61 14.32 -2.40 8.15
C PHE A 61 13.81 -1.11 8.80
N TRP A 62 12.51 -1.00 9.03
CA TRP A 62 11.93 0.21 9.63
C TRP A 62 12.50 0.46 11.03
N GLN A 63 12.64 -0.58 11.84
CA GLN A 63 13.20 -0.47 13.18
C GLN A 63 14.66 0.01 13.21
N LYS A 64 15.46 -0.47 12.25
CA LYS A 64 16.88 -0.12 12.09
C LYS A 64 17.08 1.30 11.57
N TYR A 65 16.40 1.67 10.48
CA TYR A 65 16.63 2.94 9.79
C TYR A 65 15.69 4.07 10.22
N LYS A 66 14.70 3.79 11.09
CA LYS A 66 13.72 4.75 11.60
C LYS A 66 12.87 5.40 10.50
N VAL A 67 12.79 4.76 9.33
CA VAL A 67 11.95 5.15 8.19
C VAL A 67 11.28 3.90 7.61
N HIS A 68 10.03 4.03 7.14
CA HIS A 68 9.25 2.87 6.70
C HIS A 68 9.65 2.32 5.33
N HIS A 69 10.43 3.08 4.54
CA HIS A 69 10.78 2.68 3.19
C HIS A 69 12.16 3.21 2.79
N PRO A 70 12.95 2.45 2.01
CA PRO A 70 14.26 2.89 1.49
C PRO A 70 14.21 4.19 0.68
N PHE A 71 13.05 4.55 0.12
CA PHE A 71 12.90 5.79 -0.64
C PHE A 71 12.99 7.06 0.22
N LEU A 72 12.96 6.92 1.55
CA LEU A 72 13.21 8.01 2.49
C LEU A 72 14.69 8.17 2.86
N LEU A 73 15.56 7.24 2.46
CA LEU A 73 17.00 7.32 2.72
C LEU A 73 17.67 8.39 1.85
N ASN A 74 18.77 8.92 2.37
CA ASN A 74 19.52 10.01 1.74
C ASN A 74 20.21 9.59 0.44
N GLU A 75 20.46 8.32 0.17
CA GLU A 75 20.99 7.86 -1.12
C GLU A 75 19.94 7.79 -2.24
N TYR A 76 18.64 7.68 -1.93
CA TYR A 76 17.62 7.56 -2.97
C TYR A 76 17.35 8.89 -3.67
N ARG A 77 17.15 8.89 -4.99
CA ARG A 77 16.88 10.11 -5.79
C ARG A 77 15.70 10.01 -6.76
N GLY A 78 15.07 8.85 -6.88
CA GLY A 78 13.98 8.60 -7.83
C GLY A 78 12.59 9.07 -7.37
N ASP A 79 11.60 8.63 -8.15
CA ASP A 79 10.16 8.86 -7.93
C ASP A 79 9.62 8.11 -6.70
N GLY A 80 8.34 8.25 -6.37
CA GLY A 80 7.74 7.58 -5.20
C GLY A 80 8.09 8.23 -3.85
N LYS A 81 9.17 9.02 -3.74
CA LYS A 81 9.51 9.80 -2.53
C LYS A 81 8.34 10.58 -1.96
N LYS A 82 7.53 11.20 -2.83
CA LYS A 82 6.38 12.01 -2.40
C LYS A 82 5.37 11.15 -1.63
N TYR A 83 5.03 9.97 -2.15
CA TYR A 83 4.18 9.01 -1.46
C TYR A 83 4.70 8.75 -0.06
N HIS A 84 5.96 8.34 0.06
CA HIS A 84 6.52 7.95 1.35
C HIS A 84 6.67 9.14 2.30
N LYS A 85 7.01 10.34 1.82
CA LYS A 85 7.04 11.55 2.66
C LYS A 85 5.66 11.86 3.24
N ASN A 86 4.60 11.74 2.43
CA ASN A 86 3.24 11.98 2.89
C ASN A 86 2.72 10.86 3.80
N PHE A 87 3.06 9.60 3.54
CA PHE A 87 2.79 8.50 4.46
C PHE A 87 3.46 8.73 5.82
N ALA A 88 4.75 9.11 5.83
CA ALA A 88 5.49 9.36 7.06
C ALA A 88 4.87 10.48 7.91
N ARG A 89 4.18 11.45 7.28
CA ARG A 89 3.44 12.50 7.99
C ARG A 89 2.27 11.96 8.81
N ILE A 90 1.76 10.77 8.57
CA ILE A 90 0.75 10.16 9.44
C ILE A 90 1.30 10.04 10.87
N GLY A 91 2.60 9.76 11.03
CA GLY A 91 3.25 9.71 12.35
C GLY A 91 3.40 8.30 12.93
N PHE A 92 3.30 7.26 12.10
CA PHE A 92 3.77 5.92 12.48
C PHE A 92 5.28 5.96 12.78
N GLN A 93 5.68 5.27 13.85
CA GLN A 93 7.05 5.14 14.32
C GLN A 93 7.54 3.70 14.14
N GLU A 94 8.82 3.46 14.41
CA GLU A 94 9.41 2.12 14.33
C GLU A 94 8.70 1.07 15.20
N LYS A 95 8.11 1.49 16.32
CA LYS A 95 7.36 0.62 17.24
C LYS A 95 6.06 0.12 16.62
N ASP A 96 5.55 0.81 15.60
CA ASP A 96 4.34 0.47 14.88
C ASP A 96 4.62 -0.42 13.65
N ALA A 97 5.90 -0.65 13.32
CA ALA A 97 6.30 -1.35 12.10
C ALA A 97 5.72 -2.78 12.01
N ASN A 98 5.56 -3.45 13.16
CA ASN A 98 4.96 -4.79 13.24
C ASN A 98 3.42 -4.80 13.07
N SER A 99 2.79 -3.65 12.83
CA SER A 99 1.35 -3.51 12.73
C SER A 99 0.86 -3.05 11.36
N ILE A 100 1.78 -2.82 10.40
CA ILE A 100 1.48 -2.17 9.12
C ILE A 100 1.92 -3.05 7.96
N SER A 101 0.99 -3.27 7.03
CA SER A 101 1.24 -3.96 5.77
C SER A 101 0.81 -3.11 4.59
N PHE A 102 1.57 -3.22 3.50
CA PHE A 102 1.25 -2.69 2.19
C PHE A 102 1.07 -3.84 1.22
N ILE A 103 -0.03 -3.84 0.48
CA ILE A 103 -0.32 -4.83 -0.56
C ILE A 103 -0.72 -4.11 -1.83
N GLU A 104 -0.46 -4.76 -2.96
CA GLU A 104 -0.77 -4.23 -4.28
C GLU A 104 -1.71 -5.20 -4.99
N ILE A 105 -2.65 -4.70 -5.81
CA ILE A 105 -3.53 -5.59 -6.60
C ILE A 105 -2.79 -6.36 -7.69
N LEU A 106 -1.56 -5.96 -8.03
CA LEU A 106 -0.62 -6.77 -8.79
C LEU A 106 0.38 -7.46 -7.84
N PRO A 107 0.61 -8.78 -7.97
CA PRO A 107 1.53 -9.50 -7.09
C PRO A 107 3.01 -9.38 -7.50
N PHE A 108 3.35 -8.44 -8.40
CA PHE A 108 4.69 -8.30 -8.94
C PHE A 108 5.07 -6.81 -9.12
N PRO A 109 6.37 -6.49 -9.07
CA PRO A 109 6.85 -5.13 -9.27
C PRO A 109 6.71 -4.71 -10.73
N THR A 110 6.53 -3.41 -10.96
CA THR A 110 6.35 -2.85 -12.30
C THR A 110 7.32 -1.72 -12.60
N VAL A 111 7.38 -1.35 -13.89
CA VAL A 111 7.99 -0.11 -14.39
C VAL A 111 6.96 0.67 -15.22
N GLY A 112 7.12 2.00 -15.25
CA GLY A 112 6.36 2.88 -16.14
C GLY A 112 5.02 3.35 -15.56
N ARG A 113 4.18 3.96 -16.42
CA ARG A 113 2.87 4.50 -16.01
C ARG A 113 1.78 3.45 -16.08
N ASN A 114 1.15 3.20 -14.92
CA ASN A 114 0.07 2.22 -14.78
C ASN A 114 -1.27 2.78 -15.25
N LYS A 115 -1.85 2.09 -16.22
CA LYS A 115 -3.27 2.18 -16.56
C LYS A 115 -3.78 0.74 -16.57
N LEU A 116 -3.93 0.19 -15.37
CA LEU A 116 -4.38 -1.19 -15.20
C LEU A 116 -5.83 -1.34 -15.66
N GLU A 117 -6.10 -2.47 -16.28
CA GLU A 117 -7.40 -2.93 -16.71
C GLU A 117 -7.73 -4.26 -16.03
N LYS A 118 -8.96 -4.75 -16.21
CA LYS A 118 -9.41 -5.98 -15.55
C LYS A 118 -8.57 -7.20 -15.97
N SER A 119 -8.12 -7.25 -17.22
CA SER A 119 -7.34 -8.35 -17.79
C SER A 119 -5.97 -8.53 -17.14
N ASP A 120 -5.47 -7.50 -16.46
CA ASP A 120 -4.17 -7.52 -15.78
C ASP A 120 -4.22 -8.24 -14.44
N LEU A 121 -5.42 -8.46 -13.90
CA LEU A 121 -5.62 -8.93 -12.53
C LEU A 121 -5.61 -10.45 -12.45
N SER A 122 -4.87 -10.99 -11.48
CA SER A 122 -4.85 -12.42 -11.17
C SER A 122 -5.97 -12.77 -10.21
N GLY A 123 -6.84 -13.70 -10.60
CA GLY A 123 -7.98 -14.11 -9.78
C GLY A 123 -7.58 -14.74 -8.43
N ASN A 124 -6.48 -15.51 -8.39
CA ASN A 124 -6.00 -16.12 -7.16
C ASN A 124 -5.46 -15.06 -6.19
N HIS A 125 -4.70 -14.09 -6.71
CA HIS A 125 -4.17 -12.99 -5.90
C HIS A 125 -5.28 -12.11 -5.34
N LEU A 126 -6.28 -11.78 -6.16
CA LEU A 126 -7.44 -11.01 -5.69
C LEU A 126 -8.24 -11.76 -4.61
N SER A 127 -8.37 -13.08 -4.71
CA SER A 127 -9.00 -13.90 -3.65
C SER A 127 -8.21 -13.81 -2.36
N GLN A 128 -6.88 -13.89 -2.43
CA GLN A 128 -6.01 -13.75 -1.27
C GLN A 128 -6.11 -12.34 -0.64
N ILE A 129 -6.15 -11.28 -1.45
CA ILE A 129 -6.41 -9.92 -0.96
C ILE A 129 -7.76 -9.84 -0.25
N ASN A 130 -8.80 -10.47 -0.82
CA ASN A 130 -10.11 -10.51 -0.21
C ASN A 130 -10.07 -11.20 1.16
N ASP A 131 -9.35 -12.31 1.28
CA ASP A 131 -9.16 -13.03 2.53
C ASP A 131 -8.38 -12.20 3.57
N TRP A 132 -7.30 -11.54 3.17
CA TRP A 132 -6.58 -10.63 4.07
C TRP A 132 -7.46 -9.47 4.54
N ILE A 133 -8.28 -8.89 3.67
CA ILE A 133 -9.19 -7.81 4.06
C ILE A 133 -10.26 -8.37 5.01
N MET A 134 -10.91 -9.48 4.66
CA MET A 134 -12.16 -9.90 5.30
C MET A 134 -11.98 -10.84 6.48
N ASN A 135 -10.99 -11.73 6.43
CA ASN A 135 -10.89 -12.90 7.29
C ASN A 135 -9.67 -12.86 8.24
N SER A 136 -8.85 -11.80 8.18
CA SER A 136 -7.73 -11.59 9.11
C SER A 136 -8.07 -10.61 10.24
N ASP A 137 -7.12 -10.44 11.17
CA ASP A 137 -7.18 -9.50 12.30
C ASP A 137 -6.97 -8.03 11.91
N VAL A 138 -6.85 -7.71 10.61
CA VAL A 138 -6.73 -6.32 10.14
C VAL A 138 -7.93 -5.51 10.59
N LYS A 139 -7.67 -4.45 11.36
CA LYS A 139 -8.69 -3.54 11.89
C LYS A 139 -9.00 -2.39 10.94
N PHE A 140 -7.98 -1.82 10.30
CA PHE A 140 -8.11 -0.64 9.46
C PHE A 140 -7.53 -0.88 8.07
N VAL A 141 -8.38 -0.79 7.04
CA VAL A 141 -8.01 -1.00 5.63
C VAL A 141 -8.18 0.31 4.85
N PHE A 142 -7.20 0.68 4.04
CA PHE A 142 -7.22 1.91 3.24
C PHE A 142 -7.12 1.57 1.75
N ILE A 143 -8.14 1.95 0.99
CA ILE A 143 -8.25 1.64 -0.44
C ILE A 143 -8.51 2.93 -1.21
N SER A 144 -7.72 3.20 -2.26
CA SER A 144 -8.01 4.34 -3.14
C SER A 144 -9.16 4.06 -4.09
N SER A 145 -9.82 5.12 -4.57
CA SER A 145 -10.94 4.98 -5.52
C SER A 145 -10.56 4.25 -6.82
N GLY A 146 -9.32 4.42 -7.30
CA GLY A 146 -8.78 3.72 -8.46
C GLY A 146 -8.66 2.21 -8.21
N VAL A 147 -8.11 1.82 -7.06
CA VAL A 147 -7.99 0.42 -6.63
C VAL A 147 -9.38 -0.19 -6.44
N ALA A 148 -10.28 0.48 -5.71
CA ALA A 148 -11.64 0.02 -5.47
C ALA A 148 -12.44 -0.18 -6.78
N ASN A 149 -12.21 0.64 -7.80
CA ASN A 149 -12.83 0.47 -9.11
C ASN A 149 -12.36 -0.83 -9.80
N LEU A 150 -11.06 -1.15 -9.75
CA LEU A 150 -10.52 -2.39 -10.30
C LEU A 150 -10.99 -3.62 -9.52
N MET A 151 -10.99 -3.54 -8.20
CA MET A 151 -11.56 -4.57 -7.31
C MET A 151 -13.03 -4.84 -7.68
N ARG A 152 -13.87 -3.83 -7.85
CA ARG A 152 -15.27 -4.03 -8.30
C ARG A 152 -15.37 -4.66 -9.69
N LYS A 153 -14.59 -4.18 -10.65
CA LYS A 153 -14.57 -4.73 -12.03
C LYS A 153 -14.17 -6.21 -12.07
N SER A 154 -13.35 -6.67 -11.13
CA SER A 154 -12.98 -8.08 -10.99
C SER A 154 -14.16 -8.99 -10.61
N LYS A 155 -15.19 -8.44 -9.96
CA LYS A 155 -16.34 -9.15 -9.35
C LYS A 155 -15.98 -10.09 -8.18
N GLN A 156 -14.76 -10.02 -7.63
CA GLN A 156 -14.37 -10.84 -6.48
C GLN A 156 -14.66 -10.22 -5.10
N PHE A 157 -14.97 -8.92 -5.06
CA PHE A 157 -15.21 -8.18 -3.83
C PHE A 157 -16.68 -7.80 -3.70
N SER A 158 -17.55 -8.79 -3.51
CA SER A 158 -19.02 -8.59 -3.46
C SER A 158 -19.47 -7.66 -2.32
N TRP A 159 -18.66 -7.52 -1.28
CA TRP A 159 -18.90 -6.64 -0.14
C TRP A 159 -18.60 -5.16 -0.42
N LEU A 160 -17.86 -4.84 -1.49
CA LEU A 160 -17.36 -3.49 -1.76
C LEU A 160 -18.44 -2.66 -2.51
N PRO A 161 -19.06 -1.65 -1.87
CA PRO A 161 -20.11 -0.87 -2.52
C PRO A 161 -19.56 0.04 -3.63
N GLU A 162 -20.45 0.54 -4.48
CA GLU A 162 -20.07 1.43 -5.59
C GLU A 162 -19.39 2.72 -5.13
N LYS A 163 -19.85 3.26 -3.99
CA LYS A 163 -19.36 4.49 -3.36
C LYS A 163 -19.29 4.29 -1.85
N PRO A 164 -18.36 4.98 -1.16
CA PRO A 164 -18.34 5.02 0.30
C PRO A 164 -19.68 5.55 0.83
N LYS A 165 -20.27 4.83 1.80
CA LYS A 165 -21.60 5.12 2.36
C LYS A 165 -21.55 5.91 3.66
N GLU A 166 -20.46 5.78 4.40
CA GLU A 166 -20.29 6.35 5.73
C GLU A 166 -19.05 7.24 5.78
N GLN A 167 -18.86 7.95 6.89
CA GLN A 167 -17.76 8.87 7.09
C GLN A 167 -17.28 8.84 8.55
N PHE A 168 -15.97 8.80 8.73
CA PHE A 168 -15.30 8.98 10.00
C PHE A 168 -14.35 10.18 9.89
N LYS A 169 -14.73 11.31 10.48
CA LYS A 169 -14.02 12.59 10.35
C LYS A 169 -13.76 12.93 8.87
N ASN A 170 -12.50 12.94 8.43
CA ASN A 170 -12.16 13.27 7.04
C ASN A 170 -12.08 12.04 6.11
N LEU A 171 -12.16 10.82 6.65
CA LEU A 171 -12.16 9.58 5.86
C LEU A 171 -13.57 9.14 5.54
N ARG A 172 -13.81 8.75 4.28
CA ARG A 172 -15.05 8.07 3.89
C ARG A 172 -14.88 6.56 4.03
N MET A 173 -15.95 5.83 4.31
CA MET A 173 -15.90 4.38 4.54
C MET A 173 -16.70 3.62 3.49
N TYR A 174 -16.06 2.60 2.91
CA TYR A 174 -16.71 1.56 2.13
C TYR A 174 -17.49 0.60 3.04
N ARG A 175 -16.97 0.34 4.25
CA ARG A 175 -17.59 -0.57 5.21
C ARG A 175 -17.19 -0.25 6.65
N GLN A 176 -18.17 -0.31 7.55
CA GLN A 176 -17.97 -0.40 8.99
C GLN A 176 -18.48 -1.75 9.47
N GLY A 177 -17.61 -2.52 10.15
CA GLY A 177 -17.96 -3.72 10.92
C GLY A 177 -17.64 -3.51 12.38
N GLU A 178 -17.90 -4.52 13.22
CA GLU A 178 -17.68 -4.43 14.67
C GLU A 178 -16.22 -4.12 15.03
N ASN A 179 -15.27 -4.83 14.40
CA ASN A 179 -13.83 -4.67 14.65
C ASN A 179 -13.02 -4.40 13.36
N LYS A 180 -13.68 -3.99 12.28
CA LYS A 180 -13.04 -3.84 10.97
C LYS A 180 -13.63 -2.67 10.20
N PHE A 181 -12.77 -1.77 9.75
CA PHE A 181 -13.14 -0.55 9.03
C PHE A 181 -12.40 -0.51 7.70
N VAL A 182 -13.14 -0.31 6.61
CA VAL A 182 -12.59 -0.17 5.27
C VAL A 182 -12.83 1.23 4.77
N PHE A 183 -11.76 2.02 4.68
CA PHE A 183 -11.77 3.42 4.28
C PHE A 183 -11.46 3.58 2.80
N SER A 184 -12.13 4.57 2.20
CA SER A 184 -11.71 5.21 0.96
C SER A 184 -10.68 6.28 1.30
N HIS A 185 -9.48 6.15 0.75
CA HIS A 185 -8.37 7.06 1.01
C HIS A 185 -7.71 7.56 -0.27
N LEU A 186 -7.41 8.86 -0.33
CA LEU A 186 -6.65 9.47 -1.41
C LEU A 186 -5.21 8.98 -1.43
N HIS A 187 -4.73 8.56 -2.60
CA HIS A 187 -3.34 8.12 -2.76
C HIS A 187 -2.34 9.19 -2.28
N PHE A 188 -1.33 8.80 -1.50
CA PHE A 188 -0.36 9.72 -0.87
C PHE A 188 0.53 10.50 -1.85
N SER A 189 0.47 10.22 -3.15
CA SER A 189 1.13 11.04 -4.18
C SER A 189 0.25 12.16 -4.75
N ASN A 190 -1.01 12.29 -4.33
CA ASN A 190 -1.92 13.33 -4.83
C ASN A 190 -1.36 14.75 -4.62
N TYR A 191 -1.75 15.66 -5.50
CA TYR A 191 -1.30 17.05 -5.53
C TYR A 191 -2.38 17.99 -6.03
N GLY A 192 -2.16 19.30 -5.89
CA GLY A 192 -3.08 20.33 -6.36
C GLY A 192 -4.40 20.26 -5.60
N LYS A 193 -5.54 20.23 -6.30
CA LYS A 193 -6.87 20.33 -5.68
C LYS A 193 -7.20 19.23 -4.65
N PHE A 194 -6.52 18.09 -4.70
CA PHE A 194 -6.74 16.97 -3.77
C PHE A 194 -5.74 16.92 -2.61
N GLU A 195 -4.72 17.77 -2.60
CA GLU A 195 -3.65 17.73 -1.60
C GLU A 195 -4.15 18.06 -0.19
N LYS A 196 -4.96 19.10 -0.05
CA LYS A 196 -5.55 19.49 1.25
C LYS A 196 -6.36 18.34 1.85
N GLN A 197 -7.20 17.70 1.04
CA GLN A 197 -8.03 16.58 1.50
C GLN A 197 -7.17 15.36 1.89
N MET A 198 -6.16 15.02 1.09
CA MET A 198 -5.22 13.93 1.41
C MET A 198 -4.51 14.17 2.76
N LEU A 199 -4.12 15.41 3.06
CA LEU A 199 -3.50 15.75 4.35
C LEU A 199 -4.50 15.63 5.51
N LEU A 200 -5.75 16.06 5.34
CA LEU A 200 -6.81 15.89 6.35
C LEU A 200 -7.12 14.41 6.63
N GLU A 201 -7.11 13.58 5.59
CA GLU A 201 -7.23 12.13 5.72
C GLU A 201 -6.05 11.54 6.50
N ALA A 202 -4.81 11.94 6.20
CA ALA A 202 -3.62 11.49 6.93
C ALA A 202 -3.67 11.84 8.42
N GLU A 203 -4.16 13.02 8.78
CA GLU A 203 -4.41 13.39 10.20
C GLU A 203 -5.47 12.49 10.85
N THR A 204 -6.50 12.11 10.11
CA THR A 204 -7.51 11.17 10.62
C THR A 204 -6.91 9.78 10.83
N ILE A 205 -6.03 9.31 9.93
CA ILE A 205 -5.31 8.05 10.09
C ILE A 205 -4.39 8.11 11.33
N ARG A 206 -3.74 9.24 11.59
CA ARG A 206 -2.89 9.43 12.79
C ARG A 206 -3.67 9.17 14.08
N GLU A 207 -4.92 9.62 14.16
CA GLU A 207 -5.73 9.40 15.34
C GLU A 207 -6.07 7.92 15.54
N LEU A 208 -6.26 7.15 14.46
CA LEU A 208 -6.51 5.70 14.51
C LEU A 208 -5.34 4.90 15.09
N ILE A 209 -4.12 5.44 15.07
CA ILE A 209 -2.95 4.83 15.73
C ILE A 209 -3.22 4.61 17.23
N LYS A 210 -4.04 5.47 17.84
CA LYS A 210 -4.36 5.45 19.27
C LYS A 210 -5.52 4.50 19.66
N TYR A 211 -6.25 3.97 18.67
CA TYR A 211 -7.40 3.05 18.84
C TYR A 211 -6.99 1.60 18.69
#